data_AF-A0A847NA50-F1
#
_entry.id   AF-A0A847NA50-F1
#
_cell.length_a   1.000
_cell.length_b   1.000
_cell.length_c   1.000
_cell.angle_alpha   90.00
_cell.angle_beta   90.00
_cell.angle_gamma   90.00
#
_symmetry.space_group_name_H-M   'P 1'
#
loop_
_entity.id
_entity.type
_entity.pdbx_description
1 polymer ?
#
loop_
_entity_poly.entity_id
_entity_poly.type
_entity_poly.pdbx_seq_one_letter_code
_entity_poly.pdbx_strand_id
1 'polypeptide(L)' 'MKFDKAVELMKDDIIASVQELVRFRSIEDSPEPGAPFGREIRNCLDRTLQICSGLGFKTENFDGFAGHAEFGEGDE' A
#
# COMPACT_ATOMS: atom_id res chain seq x y z
N MET A 1 27.50 3.03 -4.85
CA MET A 1 26.56 2.05 -4.27
C MET A 1 25.57 1.66 -5.37
N LYS A 2 25.09 0.41 -5.45
CA LYS A 2 24.25 -0.05 -6.58
C LYS A 2 22.76 0.33 -6.44
N PHE A 3 22.35 0.90 -5.31
CA PHE A 3 20.95 1.24 -5.03
C PHE A 3 20.47 2.49 -5.77
N ASP A 4 21.30 3.52 -5.94
CA ASP A 4 20.90 4.75 -6.66
C ASP A 4 20.41 4.42 -8.08
N LYS A 5 21.11 3.53 -8.78
CA LYS A 5 20.71 3.07 -10.12
C LYS A 5 19.42 2.26 -10.10
N ALA A 6 19.19 1.45 -9.07
CA ALA A 6 17.95 0.68 -8.93
C ALA A 6 16.76 1.61 -8.68
N VAL A 7 16.93 2.62 -7.83
CA VAL A 7 15.91 3.65 -7.57
C VAL A 7 15.60 4.44 -8.83
N GLU A 8 16.62 4.87 -9.59
CA GLU A 8 16.39 5.58 -10.87
C GLU A 8 15.64 4.72 -11.91
N LEU A 9 15.89 3.42 -11.96
CA LEU A 9 15.16 2.51 -12.85
C LEU A 9 13.69 2.33 -12.45
N MET A 10 13.36 2.48 -11.16
CA MET A 10 11.99 2.34 -10.63
C MET A 10 11.26 3.68 -10.49
N LYS A 11 11.92 4.79 -10.84
CA LYS A 11 11.45 6.15 -10.54
C LYS A 11 10.04 6.43 -11.03
N ASP A 12 9.74 6.07 -12.28
CA ASP A 12 8.44 6.36 -12.88
C ASP A 12 7.32 5.56 -12.20
N ASP A 13 7.58 4.30 -11.86
CA ASP A 13 6.61 3.44 -11.15
C ASP A 13 6.37 3.91 -9.70
N ILE A 14 7.42 4.37 -9.03
CA ILE A 14 7.31 4.99 -7.70
C ILE A 14 6.44 6.24 -7.77
N ILE A 15 6.71 7.14 -8.72
CA ILE A 15 5.94 8.37 -8.90
C ILE A 15 4.48 8.05 -9.23
N ALA A 16 4.22 7.12 -10.14
CA ALA A 16 2.87 6.72 -10.52
C ALA A 16 2.08 6.15 -9.34
N SER A 17 2.70 5.25 -8.56
CA SER A 17 2.08 4.66 -7.37
C SER A 17 1.76 5.70 -6.30
N VAL A 18 2.70 6.64 -6.05
CA VAL A 18 2.47 7.74 -5.10
C VAL A 18 1.35 8.65 -5.58
N GLN A 19 1.33 9.02 -6.86
CA GLN A 19 0.27 9.86 -7.43
C GLN A 19 -1.10 9.18 -7.35
N GLU A 20 -1.15 7.86 -7.54
CA GLU A 20 -2.36 7.08 -7.40
C GLU A 20 -2.88 7.13 -5.96
N LEU A 21 -2.02 6.85 -4.97
CA LEU A 21 -2.40 6.84 -3.55
C LEU A 21 -2.80 8.25 -3.05
N VAL A 22 -2.10 9.30 -3.47
CA VAL A 22 -2.42 10.70 -3.08
C VAL A 22 -3.77 11.18 -3.62
N ARG A 23 -4.31 10.56 -4.68
CA ARG A 23 -5.65 10.90 -5.20
C ARG A 23 -6.79 10.38 -4.34
N PHE A 24 -6.54 9.39 -3.47
CA PHE A 24 -7.54 8.95 -2.52
C PHE A 24 -7.76 10.02 -1.46
N ARG A 25 -9.02 10.38 -1.23
CA ARG A 25 -9.39 11.23 -0.10
C ARG A 25 -9.42 10.40 1.18
N SER A 26 -8.28 9.84 1.58
CA SER A 26 -8.13 8.98 2.77
C SER A 26 -8.16 9.81 4.07
N ILE A 27 -9.28 10.50 4.28
CA ILE A 27 -9.60 11.26 5.48
C ILE A 27 -10.64 10.45 6.25
N GLU A 28 -10.53 10.46 7.57
CA GLU A 28 -11.45 9.74 8.45
C GLU A 28 -12.90 10.18 8.22
N ASP A 29 -13.78 9.20 8.10
CA ASP A 29 -15.23 9.38 7.95
C ASP A 29 -15.97 8.31 8.78
N SER A 30 -17.29 8.35 8.72
CA SER A 30 -18.20 7.46 9.44
C SER A 30 -17.86 5.98 9.17
N PRO A 31 -17.75 5.15 10.22
CA PRO A 31 -17.44 3.73 10.07
C PRO A 31 -18.48 2.99 9.22
N GLU A 32 -18.01 2.09 8.36
CA GLU A 32 -18.84 1.12 7.62
C GLU A 32 -18.35 -0.32 7.90
N PRO A 33 -19.15 -1.37 7.61
CA PRO A 33 -18.70 -2.76 7.74
C PRO A 33 -17.38 -3.02 6.97
N GLY A 34 -16.33 -3.40 7.68
CA GLY A 34 -14.99 -3.63 7.12
C GLY A 34 -14.23 -2.34 6.75
N ALA A 35 -14.72 -1.17 7.15
CA ALA A 35 -14.09 0.13 6.94
C ALA A 35 -14.25 0.98 8.21
N PRO A 36 -13.51 0.67 9.29
CA PRO A 36 -13.68 1.30 10.60
C PRO A 36 -13.41 2.81 10.61
N PHE A 37 -12.70 3.33 9.61
CA PHE A 37 -12.37 4.75 9.46
C PHE A 37 -13.03 5.39 8.23
N GLY A 38 -14.04 4.72 7.66
CA GLY A 38 -14.73 5.16 6.46
C GLY A 38 -14.22 4.52 5.17
N ARG A 39 -15.10 4.53 4.16
CA ARG A 39 -14.93 3.85 2.88
C ARG A 39 -13.69 4.31 2.10
N GLU A 40 -13.39 5.60 2.08
CA GLU A 40 -12.28 6.13 1.30
C GLU A 40 -10.91 5.74 1.89
N ILE A 41 -10.78 5.67 3.22
CA ILE A 41 -9.60 5.10 3.87
C ILE A 41 -9.47 3.62 3.52
N ARG A 42 -10.57 2.87 3.57
CA ARG A 42 -10.57 1.45 3.19
C ARG A 42 -10.12 1.23 1.75
N ASN A 43 -10.62 2.02 0.81
CA ASN A 43 -10.22 1.96 -0.59
C ASN A 43 -8.71 2.24 -0.77
N CYS A 44 -8.18 3.23 -0.05
CA CYS A 44 -6.75 3.56 -0.06
C CYS A 44 -5.89 2.40 0.51
N LEU A 45 -6.33 1.80 1.62
CA LEU A 45 -5.68 0.64 2.24
C LEU A 45 -5.65 -0.55 1.26
N ASP A 46 -6.79 -0.91 0.67
CA ASP A 46 -6.89 -2.01 -0.28
C ASP A 46 -6.00 -1.78 -1.50
N ARG A 47 -5.97 -0.55 -2.02
CA ARG A 47 -5.10 -0.22 -3.15
C ARG A 47 -3.62 -0.31 -2.80
N THR A 48 -3.24 0.14 -1.60
CA THR A 48 -1.87 0.03 -1.10
C THR A 48 -1.43 -1.43 -1.01
N LEU A 49 -2.26 -2.31 -0.44
CA LEU A 49 -1.96 -3.74 -0.35
C LEU A 49 -1.88 -4.41 -1.74
N GLN A 50 -2.71 -4.00 -2.70
CA GLN A 50 -2.60 -4.47 -4.09
C GLN A 50 -1.27 -4.07 -4.74
N ILE A 51 -0.80 -2.83 -4.53
CA ILE A 51 0.50 -2.37 -5.03
C ILE A 51 1.61 -3.23 -4.42
N CYS A 52 1.61 -3.42 -3.09
CA CYS A 52 2.58 -4.28 -2.41
C CYS A 52 2.57 -5.72 -2.95
N SER A 53 1.39 -6.32 -3.12
CA SER A 53 1.27 -7.67 -3.67
C SER A 53 1.81 -7.75 -5.10
N GLY A 54 1.57 -6.74 -5.94
CA GLY A 54 2.13 -6.66 -7.29
C GLY A 54 3.65 -6.52 -7.32
N LEU A 55 4.26 -5.99 -6.26
CA LEU A 55 5.71 -5.91 -6.06
C LEU A 55 6.30 -7.21 -5.48
N GLY A 56 5.48 -8.23 -5.22
CA GLY A 56 5.91 -9.54 -4.71
C GLY A 56 5.89 -9.65 -3.18
N PHE A 57 5.30 -8.70 -2.47
CA PHE A 57 5.13 -8.81 -1.02
C PHE A 57 4.00 -9.79 -0.69
N LYS A 58 4.13 -10.54 0.40
CA LYS A 58 2.99 -11.19 1.04
C LYS A 58 2.23 -10.10 1.80
N THR A 59 0.91 -10.05 1.64
CA THR A 59 0.09 -8.99 2.23
C THR A 59 -1.05 -9.56 3.05
N GLU A 60 -1.36 -8.89 4.15
CA GLU A 60 -2.45 -9.25 5.06
C GLU A 60 -3.26 -8.00 5.41
N ASN A 61 -4.58 -8.16 5.50
CA ASN A 61 -5.51 -7.11 5.89
C ASN A 61 -6.20 -7.52 7.19
N PHE A 62 -6.15 -6.66 8.20
CA PHE A 62 -6.76 -6.87 9.51
C PHE A 62 -8.11 -6.18 9.56
N ASP A 63 -9.14 -6.79 8.95
CA ASP A 63 -10.54 -6.34 8.95
C ASP A 63 -10.75 -4.86 8.55
N GLY A 64 -9.90 -4.35 7.66
CA GLY A 64 -9.92 -2.96 7.18
C GLY A 64 -9.34 -1.95 8.16
N PHE A 65 -8.84 -2.39 9.31
CA PHE A 65 -8.22 -1.54 10.31
C PHE A 65 -6.75 -1.24 9.98
N ALA A 66 -6.01 -2.25 9.56
CA ALA A 66 -4.60 -2.14 9.21
C ALA A 66 -4.23 -3.12 8.09
N GLY A 67 -3.08 -2.86 7.47
CA GLY A 67 -2.48 -3.74 6.48
C GLY A 67 -1.03 -4.05 6.82
N HIS A 68 -0.60 -5.26 6.53
CA HIS A 68 0.78 -5.70 6.62
C HIS A 68 1.30 -6.13 5.25
N ALA A 69 2.55 -5.80 4.95
CA ALA A 69 3.24 -6.21 3.74
C ALA A 69 4.66 -6.64 4.12
N GLU A 70 5.01 -7.89 3.84
CA GLU A 70 6.32 -8.48 4.14
C GLU A 70 7.02 -8.94 2.86
N PHE A 71 8.35 -8.84 2.87
CA PHE A 71 9.21 -9.31 1.78
C PHE A 71 10.41 -10.05 2.35
N GLY A 72 10.67 -11.25 1.83
CA GLY A 72 11.65 -12.18 2.39
C GLY A 72 11.06 -13.13 3.43
N GLU A 73 11.84 -14.12 3.85
CA GLU A 73 11.40 -15.18 4.77
C GLU A 73 12.17 -15.19 6.10
N GLY A 74 13.13 -14.27 6.28
CA GLY A 74 13.78 -14.02 7.57
C GLY A 74 14.70 -15.13 8.09
N ASP A 75 15.17 -16.05 7.24
CA ASP A 75 16.05 -17.17 7.63
C ASP A 75 17.53 -16.77 7.91
N GLU A 76 17.82 -15.51 8.27
CA GLU A 76 19.17 -15.07 8.68
C GLU A 76 19.37 -15.06 10.20
#